data_AF-A0A0K8TFF3-F1
#
_entry.id   AF-A0A0K8TFF3-F1
#
_cell.length_a   1.000
_cell.length_b   1.000
_cell.length_c   1.000
_cell.angle_alpha   90.00
_cell.angle_beta   90.00
_cell.angle_gamma   90.00
#
_symmetry.space_group_name_H-M   'P 1'
#
loop_
_entity.id
_entity.type
_entity.pdbx_description
1 polymer ?
#
loop_
_entity_poly.entity_id
_entity_poly.type
_entity_poly.pdbx_seq_one_letter_code
_entity_poly.pdbx_strand_id
1 'polypeptide(L)'
;MDTVIPILPQLKRLHSSNALWFYFCEDLTVINLNNLVNGLAKFNPKKHLWMGFAQVDQEPSIIHHFAFAENPKSFKYPLFRAGFAMTASFLSKLPPHEAESRSEFSIDPSHELAMYVGVNHPLKNESKIFCRKKGKNCGSYPSAQSPCEPPLAKEEIYFVVKTCHKYHDTRVPFVQKTWGSDAKYLEFFSDVHNESIPTTGVGINNTERGHCAKTMKILKLALSRISKNYRHVRWVVLADDDTILGVERLLSLLACFQTDAVVGERYGYNVRGMGVGYNYPTGGGGIAFGVDTLSDIVQSCHCPAKDSPDDMVLGMCLSSLGIPLIHSPLFHQARPADYAESYLQVEKPISFHKHWNIDPLTVYQKWFADTDSKLVHTEL
;
A
#
# COMPACT_ATOMS: atom_id res chain seq x y z
N MET A 1 -3.14 -7.22 5.90
CA MET A 1 -4.08 -8.37 5.80
C MET A 1 -4.76 -8.40 4.43
N ASP A 2 -4.86 -9.55 3.76
CA ASP A 2 -5.37 -9.77 2.37
C ASP A 2 -6.90 -9.72 2.19
N THR A 3 -7.59 -8.73 2.75
CA THR A 3 -9.05 -8.73 2.97
C THR A 3 -9.53 -9.74 4.02
N VAL A 4 -10.47 -9.32 4.87
CA VAL A 4 -10.99 -10.14 5.98
C VAL A 4 -12.23 -10.92 5.56
N ILE A 5 -12.98 -10.40 4.59
CA ILE A 5 -14.32 -10.90 4.22
C ILE A 5 -14.30 -12.39 3.83
N PRO A 6 -13.35 -12.89 3.00
CA PRO A 6 -13.36 -14.29 2.55
C PRO A 6 -13.15 -15.32 3.68
N ILE A 7 -12.48 -14.96 4.78
CA ILE A 7 -12.22 -15.88 5.89
C ILE A 7 -13.41 -15.98 6.87
N LEU A 8 -14.31 -14.99 6.90
CA LEU A 8 -15.42 -14.92 7.86
C LEU A 8 -16.35 -16.16 7.83
N PRO A 9 -16.76 -16.68 6.66
CA PRO A 9 -17.58 -17.89 6.61
C PRO A 9 -16.87 -19.13 7.18
N GLN A 10 -15.55 -19.24 6.95
CA GLN A 10 -14.76 -20.35 7.49
C GLN A 10 -14.62 -20.26 9.01
N LEU A 11 -14.34 -19.07 9.55
CA LEU A 11 -14.29 -18.82 10.99
C LEU A 11 -15.63 -19.15 11.66
N LYS A 12 -16.74 -18.73 11.03
CA LYS A 12 -18.09 -19.06 11.49
C LYS A 12 -18.29 -20.57 11.57
N ARG A 13 -17.96 -21.29 10.48
CA ARG A 13 -18.14 -22.74 10.40
C ARG A 13 -17.30 -23.50 11.44
N LEU A 14 -16.04 -23.09 11.63
CA LEU A 14 -15.08 -23.83 12.45
C LEU A 14 -15.17 -23.50 13.96
N HIS A 15 -15.55 -22.27 14.30
CA HIS A 15 -15.32 -21.75 15.65
C HIS A 15 -16.51 -21.04 16.31
N SER A 16 -17.65 -20.86 15.63
CA SER A 16 -18.80 -20.18 16.26
C SER A 16 -19.41 -20.92 17.46
N SER A 17 -19.13 -22.21 17.64
CA SER A 17 -19.62 -23.00 18.79
C SER A 17 -18.70 -22.97 20.02
N ASN A 18 -17.42 -22.61 19.85
CA ASN A 18 -16.42 -22.65 20.92
C ASN A 18 -15.70 -21.30 21.17
N ALA A 19 -15.99 -20.26 20.38
CA ALA A 19 -15.49 -18.91 20.60
C ALA A 19 -16.63 -17.93 20.94
N LEU A 20 -16.37 -17.00 21.85
CA LEU A 20 -17.27 -15.86 22.14
C LEU A 20 -16.94 -14.63 21.28
N TRP A 21 -15.65 -14.46 20.98
CA TRP A 21 -15.08 -13.33 20.27
C TRP A 21 -14.08 -13.81 19.23
N PHE A 22 -14.04 -13.12 18.10
CA PHE A 22 -12.99 -13.17 17.10
C PHE A 22 -12.27 -11.83 17.12
N TYR A 23 -10.96 -11.86 17.30
CA TYR A 23 -10.11 -10.67 17.27
C TYR A 23 -9.24 -10.74 16.01
N PHE A 24 -9.18 -9.62 15.29
CA PHE A 24 -8.44 -9.48 14.04
C PHE A 24 -7.38 -8.39 14.21
N CYS A 25 -6.18 -8.65 13.71
CA CYS A 25 -5.04 -7.75 13.81
C CYS A 25 -4.07 -7.94 12.66
N GLU A 26 -3.15 -6.99 12.52
CA GLU A 26 -2.06 -7.06 11.55
C GLU A 26 -0.75 -7.48 12.23
N ASP A 27 0.25 -7.78 11.41
CA ASP A 27 1.60 -8.17 11.79
C ASP A 27 2.28 -7.21 12.78
N LEU A 28 2.05 -5.90 12.64
CA LEU A 28 2.61 -4.86 13.52
C LEU A 28 1.64 -4.38 14.61
N THR A 29 0.57 -5.13 14.91
CA THR A 29 -0.30 -4.82 16.04
C THR A 29 0.26 -5.43 17.33
N VAL A 30 0.55 -4.58 18.33
CA VAL A 30 0.91 -5.02 19.67
C VAL A 30 -0.33 -5.33 20.47
N ILE A 31 -0.35 -6.50 21.13
CA ILE A 31 -1.48 -6.98 21.92
C ILE A 31 -1.08 -7.10 23.39
N ASN A 32 -1.81 -6.41 24.26
CA ASN A 32 -1.84 -6.70 25.69
C ASN A 32 -3.04 -7.60 25.97
N LEU A 33 -2.79 -8.92 26.01
CA LEU A 33 -3.84 -9.92 26.10
C LEU A 33 -4.74 -9.73 27.33
N ASN A 34 -4.15 -9.40 28.48
CA ASN A 34 -4.90 -9.16 29.72
C ASN A 34 -5.86 -7.98 29.57
N ASN A 35 -5.38 -6.84 29.05
CA ASN A 35 -6.23 -5.67 28.83
C ASN A 35 -7.29 -5.93 27.75
N LEU A 36 -6.95 -6.67 26.69
CA LEU A 36 -7.88 -7.01 25.61
C LEU A 36 -9.02 -7.89 26.13
N VAL A 37 -8.70 -9.01 26.79
CA VAL A 37 -9.70 -9.94 27.34
C VAL A 37 -10.56 -9.24 28.40
N ASN A 38 -9.96 -8.51 29.34
CA ASN A 38 -10.70 -7.75 30.36
C ASN A 38 -11.54 -6.62 29.76
N GLY A 39 -11.10 -6.02 28.66
CA GLY A 39 -11.83 -5.03 27.91
C GLY A 39 -13.07 -5.61 27.25
N LEU A 40 -12.92 -6.72 26.53
CA LEU A 40 -14.00 -7.43 25.85
C LEU A 40 -15.01 -8.07 26.81
N ALA A 41 -14.56 -8.54 27.98
CA ALA A 41 -15.41 -9.14 29.02
C ALA A 41 -16.49 -8.19 29.57
N LYS A 42 -16.36 -6.88 29.35
CA LYS A 42 -17.37 -5.88 29.75
C LYS A 42 -18.61 -5.89 28.87
N PHE A 43 -18.57 -6.59 27.73
CA PHE A 43 -19.67 -6.64 26.76
C PHE A 43 -20.32 -8.02 26.74
N ASN A 44 -21.64 -8.03 26.51
CA ASN A 44 -22.39 -9.28 26.38
C ASN A 44 -22.10 -9.93 25.00
N PRO A 45 -21.44 -11.10 24.94
CA PRO A 45 -21.07 -11.75 23.67
C PRO A 45 -22.28 -12.29 22.88
N LYS A 46 -23.47 -12.39 23.52
CA LYS A 46 -24.71 -12.78 22.84
C LYS A 46 -25.30 -11.65 21.99
N LYS A 47 -24.84 -10.40 22.18
CA LYS A 47 -25.23 -9.27 21.33
C LYS A 47 -24.40 -9.25 20.05
N HIS A 48 -25.00 -8.75 18.98
CA HIS A 48 -24.38 -8.58 17.67
C HIS A 48 -23.44 -7.37 17.66
N LEU A 49 -22.22 -7.57 18.15
CA LEU A 49 -21.23 -6.50 18.28
C LEU A 49 -20.04 -6.73 17.36
N TRP A 50 -19.58 -5.64 16.76
CA TRP A 50 -18.23 -5.48 16.24
C TRP A 50 -17.69 -4.11 16.65
N MET A 51 -16.42 -4.07 17.00
CA MET A 51 -15.82 -2.92 17.68
C MET A 51 -14.34 -2.79 17.37
N GLY A 52 -13.86 -1.56 17.38
CA GLY A 52 -12.49 -1.19 17.04
C GLY A 52 -12.22 0.27 17.34
N PHE A 53 -11.06 0.77 16.92
CA PHE A 53 -10.85 2.21 16.83
C PHE A 53 -11.56 2.71 15.56
N ALA A 54 -12.62 3.49 15.72
CA ALA A 54 -13.38 3.99 14.58
C ALA A 54 -12.68 5.20 13.96
N GLN A 55 -12.45 5.12 12.66
CA GLN A 55 -11.94 6.21 11.84
C GLN A 55 -12.95 6.56 10.74
N VAL A 56 -12.74 7.74 10.12
CA VAL A 56 -13.62 8.32 9.10
C VAL A 56 -12.79 9.07 8.08
N ASP A 57 -13.35 9.21 6.88
CA ASP A 57 -12.83 10.13 5.88
C ASP A 57 -13.10 11.58 6.28
N GLN A 58 -12.18 12.48 5.95
CA GLN A 58 -12.38 13.93 6.14
C GLN A 58 -13.04 14.58 4.92
N GLU A 59 -12.77 14.05 3.74
CA GLU A 59 -13.29 14.50 2.44
C GLU A 59 -13.66 13.30 1.56
N PRO A 60 -14.45 13.48 0.49
CA PRO A 60 -14.77 12.40 -0.44
C PRO A 60 -13.50 11.80 -1.04
N SER A 61 -13.27 10.51 -0.81
CA SER A 61 -12.03 9.84 -1.18
C SER A 61 -12.16 8.98 -2.43
N ILE A 62 -11.17 9.06 -3.32
CA ILE A 62 -11.11 8.23 -4.53
C ILE A 62 -10.91 6.75 -4.22
N ILE A 63 -10.15 6.41 -3.17
CA ILE A 63 -9.91 5.00 -2.77
C ILE A 63 -11.18 4.33 -2.23
N HIS A 64 -12.18 5.13 -1.86
CA HIS A 64 -13.53 4.67 -1.48
C HIS A 64 -14.58 4.93 -2.54
N HIS A 65 -14.17 5.22 -3.78
CA HIS A 65 -15.05 5.53 -4.91
C HIS A 65 -16.08 6.63 -4.60
N PHE A 66 -15.69 7.62 -3.79
CA PHE A 66 -16.56 8.70 -3.32
C PHE A 66 -17.82 8.23 -2.58
N ALA A 67 -17.78 7.04 -1.98
CA ALA A 67 -18.84 6.60 -1.07
C ALA A 67 -19.05 7.65 0.03
N PHE A 68 -20.31 7.93 0.34
CA PHE A 68 -20.70 8.94 1.33
C PHE A 68 -20.18 10.37 1.05
N ALA A 69 -19.98 10.75 -0.21
CA ALA A 69 -19.44 12.06 -0.59
C ALA A 69 -20.15 13.27 0.02
N GLU A 70 -21.46 13.21 0.25
CA GLU A 70 -22.22 14.30 0.88
C GLU A 70 -21.86 14.50 2.36
N ASN A 71 -21.47 13.42 3.05
CA ASN A 71 -21.07 13.45 4.45
C ASN A 71 -20.10 12.30 4.77
N PRO A 72 -18.81 12.42 4.41
CA PRO A 72 -17.83 11.33 4.57
C PRO A 72 -17.68 10.89 6.05
N LYS A 73 -17.87 11.83 6.98
CA LYS A 73 -17.80 11.59 8.43
C LYS A 73 -18.95 10.74 8.98
N SER A 74 -20.00 10.50 8.20
CA SER A 74 -21.14 9.67 8.60
C SER A 74 -20.78 8.18 8.67
N PHE A 75 -19.78 7.75 7.89
CA PHE A 75 -19.40 6.35 7.78
C PHE A 75 -18.13 6.05 8.55
N LYS A 76 -18.18 4.99 9.38
CA LYS A 76 -17.08 4.59 10.27
C LYS A 76 -16.56 3.24 9.88
N TYR A 77 -15.25 3.13 9.79
CA TYR A 77 -14.54 1.89 9.52
C TYR A 77 -13.38 1.72 10.52
N PRO A 78 -12.90 0.49 10.76
CA PRO A 78 -11.95 0.23 11.84
C PRO A 78 -10.50 0.50 11.42
N LEU A 79 -9.72 1.17 12.26
CA LEU A 79 -8.26 1.21 12.08
C LEU A 79 -7.67 -0.19 12.32
N PHE A 80 -7.40 -0.95 11.24
CA PHE A 80 -6.88 -2.32 11.31
C PHE A 80 -5.59 -2.45 12.12
N ARG A 81 -4.70 -1.46 12.04
CA ARG A 81 -3.44 -1.45 12.79
C ARG A 81 -3.63 -1.45 14.32
N ALA A 82 -4.77 -0.96 14.80
CA ALA A 82 -5.15 -1.02 16.22
C ALA A 82 -5.91 -2.30 16.59
N GLY A 83 -6.22 -3.15 15.61
CA GLY A 83 -7.07 -4.34 15.76
C GLY A 83 -8.56 -4.01 15.89
N PHE A 84 -9.38 -5.03 15.71
CA PHE A 84 -10.83 -4.97 15.94
C PHE A 84 -11.34 -6.34 16.39
N ALA A 85 -12.53 -6.38 17.00
CA ALA A 85 -13.16 -7.61 17.45
C ALA A 85 -14.61 -7.73 17.01
N MET A 86 -15.04 -8.96 16.73
CA MET A 86 -16.41 -9.33 16.40
C MET A 86 -16.89 -10.42 17.36
N THR A 87 -18.12 -10.32 17.82
CA THR A 87 -18.76 -11.42 18.56
C THR A 87 -19.06 -12.58 17.62
N ALA A 88 -18.96 -13.82 18.11
CA ALA A 88 -19.35 -15.00 17.35
C ALA A 88 -20.82 -14.97 16.93
N SER A 89 -21.68 -14.40 17.79
CA SER A 89 -23.10 -14.18 17.49
C SER A 89 -23.32 -13.21 16.33
N PHE A 90 -22.41 -12.24 16.11
CA PHE A 90 -22.49 -11.31 15.00
C PHE A 90 -22.01 -11.93 13.68
N LEU A 91 -20.92 -12.68 13.68
CA LEU A 91 -20.47 -13.42 12.48
C LEU A 91 -21.58 -14.30 11.92
N SER A 92 -22.42 -14.86 12.79
CA SER A 92 -23.56 -15.68 12.37
C SER A 92 -24.64 -14.92 11.61
N LYS A 93 -24.74 -13.59 11.79
CA LYS A 93 -25.69 -12.69 11.14
C LYS A 93 -25.18 -11.97 9.91
N LEU A 94 -23.88 -12.05 9.63
CA LEU A 94 -23.31 -11.41 8.44
C LEU A 94 -23.95 -12.00 7.17
N PRO A 95 -24.19 -11.16 6.15
CA PRO A 95 -24.78 -11.61 4.90
C PRO A 95 -23.89 -12.69 4.25
N PRO A 96 -24.45 -13.63 3.47
CA PRO A 96 -23.62 -14.57 2.72
C PRO A 96 -22.64 -13.81 1.85
N HIS A 97 -21.43 -14.35 1.70
CA HIS A 97 -20.33 -13.74 0.94
C HIS A 97 -20.73 -13.34 -0.50
N GLU A 98 -21.68 -14.08 -1.10
CA GLU A 98 -22.19 -13.88 -2.46
C GLU A 98 -23.18 -12.71 -2.59
N ALA A 99 -23.62 -12.11 -1.47
CA ALA A 99 -24.50 -10.95 -1.50
C ALA A 99 -23.69 -9.66 -1.78
N GLU A 100 -23.73 -9.24 -3.05
CA GLU A 100 -23.36 -7.90 -3.54
C GLU A 100 -21.91 -7.43 -3.28
N SER A 101 -20.90 -8.11 -3.85
CA SER A 101 -19.65 -7.38 -4.13
C SER A 101 -19.89 -6.41 -5.28
N ARG A 102 -20.17 -5.13 -4.97
CA ARG A 102 -20.40 -4.07 -5.98
C ARG A 102 -19.16 -3.72 -6.81
N SER A 103 -17.98 -4.10 -6.33
CA SER A 103 -16.70 -3.89 -7.01
C SER A 103 -15.95 -5.21 -7.12
N GLU A 104 -15.31 -5.41 -8.28
CA GLU A 104 -14.34 -6.49 -8.51
C GLU A 104 -13.01 -6.18 -7.82
N PHE A 105 -12.79 -4.95 -7.35
CA PHE A 105 -11.55 -4.50 -6.74
C PHE A 105 -11.59 -4.58 -5.21
N SER A 106 -10.44 -4.90 -4.62
CA SER A 106 -10.13 -4.72 -3.20
C SER A 106 -9.01 -3.68 -3.07
N ILE A 107 -9.33 -2.54 -2.46
CA ILE A 107 -8.50 -1.34 -2.35
C ILE A 107 -8.19 -1.05 -0.88
N ASP A 108 -9.22 -0.76 -0.07
CA ASP A 108 -9.10 -0.61 1.39
C ASP A 108 -9.91 -1.71 2.10
N PRO A 109 -9.27 -2.81 2.52
CA PRO A 109 -9.90 -3.89 3.27
C PRO A 109 -10.70 -3.43 4.51
N SER A 110 -10.32 -2.32 5.13
CA SER A 110 -10.97 -1.81 6.33
C SER A 110 -12.30 -1.14 6.01
N HIS A 111 -12.31 -0.18 5.08
CA HIS A 111 -13.54 0.46 4.60
C HIS A 111 -14.48 -0.57 3.95
N GLU A 112 -13.91 -1.50 3.18
CA GLU A 112 -14.65 -2.58 2.51
C GLU A 112 -15.33 -3.54 3.49
N LEU A 113 -14.63 -3.92 4.58
CA LEU A 113 -15.24 -4.71 5.64
C LEU A 113 -16.43 -3.98 6.27
N ALA A 114 -16.30 -2.67 6.53
CA ALA A 114 -17.39 -1.88 7.07
C ALA A 114 -18.60 -1.82 6.11
N MET A 115 -18.33 -1.70 4.80
CA MET A 115 -19.38 -1.72 3.77
C MET A 115 -20.09 -3.07 3.70
N TYR A 116 -19.33 -4.17 3.77
CA TYR A 116 -19.86 -5.54 3.81
C TYR A 116 -20.70 -5.82 5.05
N VAL A 117 -20.27 -5.33 6.22
CA VAL A 117 -21.04 -5.42 7.47
C VAL A 117 -22.34 -4.61 7.38
N GLY A 118 -22.31 -3.48 6.69
CA GLY A 118 -23.47 -2.67 6.36
C GLY A 118 -23.81 -1.58 7.38
N VAL A 119 -24.42 -0.51 6.89
CA VAL A 119 -24.72 0.72 7.67
C VAL A 119 -25.69 0.50 8.84
N ASN A 120 -26.50 -0.57 8.80
CA ASN A 120 -27.42 -0.94 9.88
C ASN A 120 -26.70 -1.53 11.10
N HIS A 121 -25.43 -1.89 10.94
CA HIS A 121 -24.58 -2.39 12.01
C HIS A 121 -23.31 -1.54 12.06
N PRO A 122 -23.38 -0.25 12.48
CA PRO A 122 -22.21 0.62 12.46
C PRO A 122 -21.13 0.14 13.45
N LEU A 123 -19.87 0.42 13.12
CA LEU A 123 -18.74 0.08 13.97
C LEU A 123 -18.88 0.77 15.33
N LYS A 124 -18.79 -0.03 16.40
CA LYS A 124 -18.74 0.53 17.75
C LYS A 124 -17.31 1.01 18.06
N ASN A 125 -17.16 2.32 18.26
CA ASN A 125 -15.88 2.90 18.66
C ASN A 125 -15.53 2.53 20.11
N GLU A 126 -14.47 1.76 20.30
CA GLU A 126 -13.96 1.35 21.61
C GLU A 126 -12.48 1.74 21.75
N SER A 127 -12.19 3.03 21.56
CA SER A 127 -10.84 3.60 21.51
C SER A 127 -10.02 3.46 22.80
N LYS A 128 -10.63 3.02 23.90
CA LYS A 128 -9.97 2.69 25.17
C LYS A 128 -9.37 1.27 25.17
N ILE A 129 -9.90 0.37 24.34
CA ILE A 129 -9.45 -1.01 24.17
C ILE A 129 -8.55 -1.10 22.94
N PHE A 130 -9.03 -0.61 21.81
CA PHE A 130 -8.30 -0.55 20.54
C PHE A 130 -7.74 0.85 20.37
N CYS A 131 -6.46 1.04 20.63
CA CYS A 131 -5.87 2.35 20.72
C CYS A 131 -5.06 2.70 19.47
N ARG A 132 -5.08 3.98 19.07
CA ARG A 132 -4.19 4.51 18.03
C ARG A 132 -2.71 4.59 18.43
N LYS A 133 -2.40 4.48 19.73
CA LYS A 133 -1.03 4.51 20.25
C LYS A 133 -0.97 3.76 21.57
N LYS A 134 0.23 3.37 21.99
CA LYS A 134 0.46 2.73 23.30
C LYS A 134 -0.16 3.56 24.42
N GLY A 135 -0.91 2.89 25.29
CA GLY A 135 -1.53 3.48 26.47
C GLY A 135 -1.76 2.44 27.55
N LYS A 136 -1.91 2.89 28.80
CA LYS A 136 -1.96 2.03 30.00
C LYS A 136 -3.06 0.95 29.93
N ASN A 137 -4.23 1.30 29.39
CA ASN A 137 -5.41 0.43 29.36
C ASN A 137 -5.67 -0.19 27.98
N CYS A 138 -4.78 0.03 27.02
CA CYS A 138 -4.97 -0.48 25.66
C CYS A 138 -4.85 -2.01 25.66
N GLY A 139 -5.84 -2.66 25.07
CA GLY A 139 -5.80 -4.09 24.73
C GLY A 139 -4.98 -4.34 23.48
N SER A 140 -5.04 -3.42 22.52
CA SER A 140 -4.24 -3.47 21.30
C SER A 140 -3.88 -2.08 20.80
N TYR A 141 -2.74 -1.97 20.12
CA TYR A 141 -2.26 -0.72 19.53
C TYR A 141 -1.18 -0.97 18.45
N PRO A 142 -0.98 -0.04 17.51
CA PRO A 142 0.12 -0.08 16.54
C PRO A 142 1.49 -0.15 17.21
N SER A 143 2.37 -1.03 16.74
CA SER A 143 3.78 -1.03 17.12
C SER A 143 4.44 0.28 16.70
N ALA A 144 5.33 0.79 17.54
CA ALA A 144 6.15 1.95 17.21
C ALA A 144 7.46 1.56 16.50
N GLN A 145 7.62 0.29 16.10
CA GLN A 145 8.85 -0.23 15.53
C GLN A 145 9.30 0.58 14.30
N SER A 146 10.59 0.91 14.30
CA SER A 146 11.30 1.35 13.10
C SER A 146 11.29 0.20 12.08
N PRO A 147 11.39 0.49 10.77
CA PRO A 147 11.67 -0.56 9.80
C PRO A 147 13.01 -1.27 10.12
N CYS A 148 13.39 -2.28 9.33
CA CYS A 148 14.53 -3.12 9.65
C CYS A 148 15.86 -2.34 9.67
N GLU A 149 16.70 -2.70 10.63
CA GLU A 149 18.01 -2.09 10.88
C GLU A 149 19.12 -3.16 10.73
N PRO A 150 20.27 -2.83 10.11
CA PRO A 150 20.56 -1.55 9.46
C PRO A 150 19.78 -1.36 8.15
N PRO A 151 19.54 -0.11 7.70
CA PRO A 151 18.95 0.15 6.39
C PRO A 151 19.88 -0.31 5.26
N LEU A 152 19.32 -0.48 4.06
CA LEU A 152 20.10 -0.67 2.85
C LEU A 152 20.97 0.57 2.56
N ALA A 153 22.11 0.38 1.91
CA ALA A 153 22.88 1.46 1.32
C ALA A 153 22.16 2.05 0.11
N LYS A 154 22.36 3.34 -0.17
CA LYS A 154 21.74 4.03 -1.33
C LYS A 154 22.12 3.38 -2.66
N GLU A 155 23.30 2.77 -2.75
CA GLU A 155 23.80 2.02 -3.90
C GLU A 155 23.09 0.67 -4.13
N GLU A 156 22.36 0.16 -3.14
CA GLU A 156 21.61 -1.10 -3.27
C GLU A 156 20.27 -0.93 -3.98
N ILE A 157 19.85 0.30 -4.30
CA ILE A 157 18.61 0.59 -5.02
C ILE A 157 18.88 1.32 -6.34
N TYR A 158 18.26 0.83 -7.41
CA TYR A 158 18.20 1.50 -8.71
C TYR A 158 16.79 2.03 -8.96
N PHE A 159 16.62 3.35 -8.90
CA PHE A 159 15.34 4.03 -9.12
C PHE A 159 15.11 4.29 -10.60
N VAL A 160 13.93 3.88 -11.09
CA VAL A 160 13.50 4.08 -12.47
C VAL A 160 12.18 4.86 -12.48
N VAL A 161 12.22 6.07 -13.04
CA VAL A 161 11.04 6.94 -13.10
C VAL A 161 10.45 6.89 -14.49
N LYS A 162 9.19 6.45 -14.58
CA LYS A 162 8.41 6.45 -15.82
C LYS A 162 7.79 7.84 -16.01
N THR A 163 8.18 8.52 -17.08
CA THR A 163 7.69 9.87 -17.43
C THR A 163 7.40 9.97 -18.93
N CYS A 164 6.92 11.10 -19.42
CA CYS A 164 6.83 11.41 -20.85
C CYS A 164 7.17 12.87 -21.14
N HIS A 165 7.39 13.21 -22.41
CA HIS A 165 7.79 14.55 -22.85
C HIS A 165 6.90 15.67 -22.30
N LYS A 166 5.60 15.40 -22.12
CA LYS A 166 4.62 16.33 -21.53
C LYS A 166 5.00 16.80 -20.12
N TYR A 167 5.71 15.98 -19.37
CA TYR A 167 5.99 16.21 -17.95
C TYR A 167 7.44 16.58 -17.64
N HIS A 168 8.25 16.71 -18.69
CA HIS A 168 9.65 17.12 -18.61
C HIS A 168 9.87 18.45 -17.87
N ASP A 169 9.01 19.45 -18.08
CA ASP A 169 9.17 20.77 -17.47
C ASP A 169 8.38 20.96 -16.17
N THR A 170 7.54 19.98 -15.79
CA THR A 170 6.60 20.13 -14.67
C THR A 170 6.84 19.12 -13.55
N ARG A 171 6.95 17.82 -13.85
CA ARG A 171 7.02 16.76 -12.83
C ARG A 171 8.43 16.24 -12.62
N VAL A 172 9.20 16.04 -13.70
CA VAL A 172 10.60 15.61 -13.61
C VAL A 172 11.46 16.56 -12.75
N PRO A 173 11.35 17.90 -12.87
CA PRO A 173 12.16 18.81 -12.06
C PRO A 173 11.77 18.75 -10.58
N PHE A 174 10.51 18.41 -10.26
CA PHE A 174 10.10 18.18 -8.88
C PHE A 174 10.82 16.96 -8.28
N VAL A 175 10.83 15.83 -8.98
CA VAL A 175 11.53 14.62 -8.54
C VAL A 175 13.01 14.92 -8.29
N GLN A 176 13.68 15.58 -9.26
CA GLN A 176 15.10 15.96 -9.14
C GLN A 176 15.40 16.86 -7.93
N LYS A 177 14.50 17.80 -7.60
CA LYS A 177 14.67 18.76 -6.51
C LYS A 177 14.26 18.22 -5.13
N THR A 178 13.61 17.07 -5.07
CA THR A 178 13.10 16.46 -3.84
C THR A 178 13.77 15.12 -3.59
N TRP A 179 13.00 14.03 -3.52
CA TRP A 179 13.48 12.71 -3.17
C TRP A 179 14.52 12.16 -4.14
N GLY A 180 14.53 12.62 -5.40
CA GLY A 180 15.54 12.23 -6.37
C GLY A 180 16.95 12.68 -6.02
N SER A 181 17.11 13.67 -5.13
CA SER A 181 18.43 14.09 -4.63
C SER A 181 19.06 13.06 -3.68
N ASP A 182 18.25 12.22 -3.03
CA ASP A 182 18.69 11.13 -2.15
C ASP A 182 18.83 9.79 -2.88
N ALA A 183 18.35 9.70 -4.11
CA ALA A 183 18.46 8.52 -4.95
C ALA A 183 19.83 8.48 -5.66
N LYS A 184 20.75 7.62 -5.19
CA LYS A 184 22.10 7.49 -5.75
C LYS A 184 22.10 7.07 -7.22
N TYR A 185 21.30 6.08 -7.56
CA TYR A 185 21.10 5.65 -8.93
C TYR A 185 19.65 5.92 -9.34
N LEU A 186 19.46 7.02 -10.07
CA LEU A 186 18.16 7.47 -10.53
C LEU A 186 18.20 7.64 -12.04
N GLU A 187 17.19 7.11 -12.72
CA GLU A 187 17.03 7.36 -14.14
C GLU A 187 15.60 7.59 -14.58
N PHE A 188 15.41 8.61 -15.42
CA PHE A 188 14.14 8.96 -16.02
C PHE A 188 14.00 8.27 -17.38
N PHE A 189 12.91 7.52 -17.57
CA PHE A 189 12.58 6.85 -18.82
C PHE A 189 11.39 7.53 -19.46
N SER A 190 11.60 8.06 -20.66
CA SER A 190 10.63 8.86 -21.39
C SER A 190 10.37 8.30 -22.78
N ASP A 191 9.32 8.81 -23.45
CA ASP A 191 9.08 8.54 -24.86
C ASP A 191 10.10 9.25 -25.76
N VAL A 192 10.73 10.33 -25.29
CA VAL A 192 11.80 11.06 -26.01
C VAL A 192 13.03 11.28 -25.12
N HIS A 193 14.21 11.28 -25.74
CA HIS A 193 15.45 11.69 -25.08
C HIS A 193 15.47 13.22 -24.88
N ASN A 194 15.95 13.67 -23.72
CA ASN A 194 16.16 15.07 -23.39
C ASN A 194 17.44 15.20 -22.58
N GLU A 195 18.43 15.93 -23.10
CA GLU A 195 19.74 16.11 -22.45
C GLU A 195 19.67 17.05 -21.23
N SER A 196 18.76 18.03 -21.24
CA SER A 196 18.63 19.04 -20.17
C SER A 196 18.09 18.45 -18.86
N ILE A 197 17.35 17.36 -18.96
CA ILE A 197 16.85 16.54 -17.85
C ILE A 197 17.10 15.08 -18.25
N PRO A 198 18.31 14.54 -18.04
CA PRO A 198 18.80 13.36 -18.75
C PRO A 198 17.80 12.18 -18.68
N THR A 199 16.99 12.04 -19.74
CA THR A 199 16.02 10.96 -19.90
C THR A 199 16.56 9.93 -20.87
N THR A 200 16.32 8.65 -20.61
CA THR A 200 16.46 7.62 -21.64
C THR A 200 15.19 7.51 -22.46
N GLY A 201 15.31 7.74 -23.78
CA GLY A 201 14.25 7.47 -24.74
C GLY A 201 14.00 5.97 -24.87
N VAL A 202 12.83 5.51 -24.42
CA VAL A 202 12.44 4.10 -24.41
C VAL A 202 12.13 3.57 -25.83
N GLY A 203 11.83 4.48 -26.76
CA GLY A 203 11.38 4.14 -28.12
C GLY A 203 9.92 3.66 -28.17
N ILE A 204 9.13 3.98 -27.14
CA ILE A 204 7.70 3.65 -27.04
C ILE A 204 6.96 4.95 -26.78
N ASN A 205 6.06 5.30 -27.69
CA ASN A 205 5.22 6.49 -27.59
C ASN A 205 4.35 6.45 -26.33
N ASN A 206 4.06 7.62 -25.77
CA ASN A 206 3.14 7.73 -24.65
C ASN A 206 1.70 7.36 -25.06
N THR A 207 0.95 6.80 -24.12
CA THR A 207 -0.43 6.32 -24.25
C THR A 207 -1.30 6.99 -23.18
N GLU A 208 -2.64 6.96 -23.30
CA GLU A 208 -3.53 7.67 -22.36
C GLU A 208 -4.05 6.81 -21.19
N ARG A 209 -4.25 5.50 -21.38
CA ARG A 209 -5.02 4.65 -20.44
C ARG A 209 -4.21 3.58 -19.71
N GLY A 210 -2.98 3.30 -20.15
CA GLY A 210 -2.10 2.32 -19.55
C GLY A 210 -0.75 2.32 -20.26
N HIS A 211 0.27 1.73 -19.64
CA HIS A 211 1.66 1.89 -20.08
C HIS A 211 2.44 0.57 -20.13
N CYS A 212 1.76 -0.57 -20.27
CA CYS A 212 2.37 -1.90 -20.14
C CYS A 212 3.65 -2.07 -20.97
N ALA A 213 3.60 -1.78 -22.28
CA ALA A 213 4.77 -1.99 -23.13
C ALA A 213 5.96 -1.11 -22.71
N LYS A 214 5.68 0.11 -22.26
CA LYS A 214 6.70 1.05 -21.76
C LYS A 214 7.32 0.53 -20.46
N THR A 215 6.48 0.13 -19.51
CA THR A 215 6.93 -0.43 -18.22
C THR A 215 7.78 -1.69 -18.41
N MET A 216 7.36 -2.64 -19.24
CA MET A 216 8.15 -3.84 -19.52
C MET A 216 9.49 -3.53 -20.19
N LYS A 217 9.52 -2.54 -21.10
CA LYS A 217 10.77 -2.10 -21.74
C LYS A 217 11.71 -1.41 -20.74
N ILE A 218 11.17 -0.61 -19.80
CA ILE A 218 11.93 0.00 -18.71
C ILE A 218 12.57 -1.07 -17.84
N LEU A 219 11.79 -2.06 -17.37
CA LEU A 219 12.32 -3.17 -16.56
C LEU A 219 13.41 -3.96 -17.27
N LYS A 220 13.25 -4.21 -18.58
CA LYS A 220 14.28 -4.86 -19.41
C LYS A 220 15.57 -4.04 -19.49
N LEU A 221 15.46 -2.71 -19.63
CA LEU A 221 16.62 -1.82 -19.65
C LEU A 221 17.29 -1.76 -18.28
N ALA A 222 16.52 -1.67 -17.20
CA ALA A 222 17.00 -1.72 -15.82
C ALA A 222 17.80 -3.01 -15.57
N LEU A 223 17.24 -4.18 -15.89
CA LEU A 223 17.91 -5.47 -15.77
C LEU A 223 19.25 -5.52 -16.53
N SER A 224 19.28 -5.00 -17.76
CA SER A 224 20.50 -4.92 -18.58
C SER A 224 21.58 -4.03 -17.93
N ARG A 225 21.18 -2.92 -17.29
CA ARG A 225 22.10 -2.00 -16.64
C ARG A 225 22.65 -2.55 -15.35
N ILE A 226 21.81 -3.10 -14.48
CA ILE A 226 22.26 -3.67 -13.21
C ILE A 226 23.23 -4.84 -13.44
N SER A 227 22.96 -5.67 -14.45
CA SER A 227 23.81 -6.81 -14.80
C SER A 227 25.21 -6.40 -15.28
N LYS A 228 25.33 -5.21 -15.90
CA LYS A 228 26.59 -4.72 -16.48
C LYS A 228 27.36 -3.81 -15.52
N ASN A 229 26.67 -2.86 -14.92
CA ASN A 229 27.28 -1.68 -14.30
C ASN A 229 26.94 -1.53 -12.81
N TYR A 230 25.91 -2.20 -12.29
CA TYR A 230 25.43 -1.99 -10.92
C TYR A 230 25.25 -3.31 -10.16
N ARG A 231 26.34 -4.06 -9.99
CA ARG A 231 26.32 -5.40 -9.36
C ARG A 231 25.92 -5.41 -7.88
N HIS A 232 25.93 -4.25 -7.21
CA HIS A 232 25.52 -4.11 -5.81
C HIS A 232 24.04 -3.80 -5.64
N VAL A 233 23.32 -3.52 -6.73
CA VAL A 233 21.88 -3.26 -6.69
C VAL A 233 21.14 -4.55 -6.33
N ARG A 234 20.26 -4.43 -5.34
CA ARG A 234 19.39 -5.50 -4.84
C ARG A 234 17.92 -5.24 -5.13
N TRP A 235 17.55 -3.98 -5.35
CA TRP A 235 16.19 -3.57 -5.64
C TRP A 235 16.12 -2.62 -6.84
N VAL A 236 15.14 -2.83 -7.71
CA VAL A 236 14.73 -1.82 -8.71
C VAL A 236 13.42 -1.22 -8.26
N VAL A 237 13.38 0.10 -8.08
CA VAL A 237 12.16 0.81 -7.64
C VAL A 237 11.59 1.57 -8.82
N LEU A 238 10.45 1.12 -9.33
CA LEU A 238 9.67 1.81 -10.35
C LEU A 238 8.76 2.84 -9.68
N ALA A 239 8.81 4.07 -10.17
CA ALA A 239 7.91 5.15 -9.75
C ALA A 239 7.38 5.91 -10.96
N ASP A 240 6.17 6.47 -10.84
CA ASP A 240 5.66 7.45 -11.80
C ASP A 240 6.23 8.84 -11.48
N ASP A 241 6.26 9.75 -12.46
CA ASP A 241 6.81 11.09 -12.29
C ASP A 241 6.03 12.01 -11.33
N ASP A 242 4.83 11.60 -10.91
CA ASP A 242 4.02 12.22 -9.86
C ASP A 242 3.92 11.35 -8.58
N THR A 243 4.82 10.39 -8.42
CA THR A 243 5.06 9.69 -7.14
C THR A 243 5.99 10.52 -6.25
N ILE A 244 5.61 10.69 -4.98
CA ILE A 244 6.43 11.35 -3.97
C ILE A 244 6.95 10.27 -3.01
N LEU A 245 8.27 10.08 -2.93
CA LEU A 245 8.90 9.06 -2.10
C LEU A 245 9.64 9.66 -0.90
N GLY A 246 9.76 8.88 0.18
CA GLY A 246 10.75 9.07 1.24
C GLY A 246 11.83 7.99 1.12
N VAL A 247 13.00 8.35 0.59
CA VAL A 247 14.06 7.39 0.22
C VAL A 247 14.62 6.68 1.44
N GLU A 248 14.88 7.38 2.54
CA GLU A 248 15.47 6.77 3.73
C GLU A 248 14.54 5.72 4.35
N ARG A 249 13.23 5.99 4.37
CA ARG A 249 12.24 5.02 4.88
C ARG A 249 12.12 3.80 3.98
N LEU A 250 12.26 3.99 2.67
CA LEU A 250 12.26 2.91 1.71
C LEU A 250 13.47 1.98 1.89
N LEU A 251 14.66 2.55 2.12
CA LEU A 251 15.88 1.78 2.40
C LEU A 251 15.71 0.90 3.64
N SER A 252 15.18 1.45 4.73
CA SER A 252 14.93 0.67 5.96
C SER A 252 13.83 -0.39 5.77
N LEU A 253 12.78 -0.11 4.99
CA LEU A 253 11.74 -1.09 4.73
C LEU A 253 12.26 -2.27 3.91
N LEU A 254 12.95 -2.01 2.80
CA LEU A 254 13.41 -3.07 1.90
C LEU A 254 14.50 -3.94 2.51
N ALA A 255 15.20 -3.46 3.54
CA ALA A 255 16.10 -4.26 4.37
C ALA A 255 15.38 -5.44 5.07
N CYS A 256 14.04 -5.39 5.22
CA CYS A 256 13.26 -6.46 5.84
C CYS A 256 13.04 -7.68 4.95
N PHE A 257 13.28 -7.58 3.63
CA PHE A 257 12.83 -8.57 2.67
C PHE A 257 13.99 -9.19 1.90
N GLN A 258 13.78 -10.44 1.48
CA GLN A 258 14.63 -11.08 0.49
C GLN A 258 14.29 -10.52 -0.91
N THR A 259 15.23 -10.67 -1.84
CA THR A 259 15.15 -10.11 -3.20
C THR A 259 14.41 -11.01 -4.19
N ASP A 260 13.70 -12.01 -3.68
CA ASP A 260 12.84 -12.96 -4.41
C ASP A 260 11.36 -12.55 -4.43
N ALA A 261 11.06 -11.29 -4.07
CA ALA A 261 9.70 -10.77 -3.98
C ALA A 261 9.55 -9.37 -4.60
N VAL A 262 8.30 -8.99 -4.83
CA VAL A 262 7.90 -7.61 -5.17
C VAL A 262 7.23 -6.99 -3.95
N VAL A 263 7.59 -5.76 -3.60
CA VAL A 263 7.06 -5.02 -2.45
C VAL A 263 6.37 -3.74 -2.93
N GLY A 264 5.17 -3.45 -2.41
CA GLY A 264 4.43 -2.23 -2.71
C GLY A 264 3.07 -2.19 -2.04
N GLU A 265 2.25 -1.18 -2.37
CA GLU A 265 0.83 -1.21 -1.99
C GLU A 265 0.12 -2.22 -2.90
N ARG A 266 -0.72 -3.06 -2.31
CA ARG A 266 -1.33 -4.18 -3.00
C ARG A 266 -2.82 -3.95 -3.09
N TYR A 267 -3.32 -3.89 -4.32
CA TYR A 267 -4.75 -4.02 -4.60
C TYR A 267 -5.06 -5.42 -5.11
N GLY A 268 -6.33 -5.80 -5.02
CA GLY A 268 -6.83 -7.09 -5.49
C GLY A 268 -7.84 -6.91 -6.61
N TYR A 269 -7.78 -7.77 -7.62
CA TYR A 269 -8.82 -7.95 -8.63
C TYR A 269 -9.49 -9.31 -8.44
N ASN A 270 -10.79 -9.36 -8.24
CA ASN A 270 -11.61 -10.55 -8.00
C ASN A 270 -11.12 -11.46 -6.86
N VAL A 271 -10.35 -10.92 -5.90
CA VAL A 271 -9.76 -11.66 -4.77
C VAL A 271 -10.75 -12.10 -3.70
N ARG A 272 -11.97 -11.55 -3.73
CA ARG A 272 -13.08 -12.02 -2.89
C ARG A 272 -13.78 -13.25 -3.50
N GLY A 273 -13.72 -13.42 -4.82
CA GLY A 273 -14.41 -14.50 -5.52
C GLY A 273 -13.80 -15.88 -5.28
N MET A 274 -14.43 -16.92 -5.84
CA MET A 274 -14.00 -18.32 -5.72
C MET A 274 -12.77 -18.68 -6.58
N GLY A 275 -11.68 -17.91 -6.49
CA GLY A 275 -10.35 -18.35 -6.94
C GLY A 275 -9.91 -18.00 -8.36
N VAL A 276 -10.51 -17.00 -9.01
CA VAL A 276 -10.08 -16.50 -10.34
C VAL A 276 -9.41 -15.12 -10.27
N GLY A 277 -9.32 -14.54 -9.06
CA GLY A 277 -8.71 -13.25 -8.83
C GLY A 277 -7.18 -13.30 -8.65
N TYR A 278 -6.56 -12.12 -8.64
CA TYR A 278 -5.14 -11.95 -8.38
C TYR A 278 -4.87 -10.59 -7.70
N ASN A 279 -3.76 -10.53 -6.99
CA ASN A 279 -3.25 -9.30 -6.41
C ASN A 279 -2.31 -8.59 -7.38
N TYR A 280 -2.25 -7.27 -7.32
CA TYR A 280 -1.34 -6.46 -8.12
C TYR A 280 -0.76 -5.29 -7.32
N PRO A 281 0.52 -4.93 -7.56
CA PRO A 281 1.13 -3.78 -6.91
C PRO A 281 0.64 -2.50 -7.59
N THR A 282 0.24 -1.47 -6.85
CA THR A 282 -0.23 -0.22 -7.45
C THR A 282 0.95 0.54 -8.09
N GLY A 283 0.79 0.97 -9.35
CA GLY A 283 1.87 1.62 -10.10
C GLY A 283 2.29 2.98 -9.53
N GLY A 284 1.30 3.81 -9.19
CA GLY A 284 1.49 5.15 -8.66
C GLY A 284 1.98 5.17 -7.22
N GLY A 285 1.64 4.14 -6.42
CA GLY A 285 2.24 3.96 -5.10
C GLY A 285 3.75 3.72 -5.17
N GLY A 286 4.28 3.29 -6.31
CA GLY A 286 5.65 2.84 -6.48
C GLY A 286 5.79 1.33 -6.21
N ILE A 287 6.64 0.68 -6.99
CA ILE A 287 6.83 -0.78 -6.97
C ILE A 287 8.30 -1.10 -6.80
N ALA A 288 8.66 -1.82 -5.74
CA ALA A 288 10.01 -2.32 -5.52
C ALA A 288 10.12 -3.78 -5.97
N PHE A 289 10.93 -4.03 -6.99
CA PHE A 289 11.23 -5.36 -7.51
C PHE A 289 12.55 -5.86 -6.93
N GLY A 290 12.52 -6.99 -6.25
CA GLY A 290 13.75 -7.70 -5.90
C GLY A 290 14.48 -8.14 -7.17
N VAL A 291 15.79 -7.96 -7.22
CA VAL A 291 16.55 -8.22 -8.46
C VAL A 291 16.47 -9.67 -8.92
N ASP A 292 16.25 -10.62 -8.01
CA ASP A 292 16.16 -12.05 -8.34
C ASP A 292 14.86 -12.36 -9.10
N THR A 293 13.84 -11.50 -9.02
CA THR A 293 12.57 -11.67 -9.75
C THR A 293 12.60 -11.07 -11.15
N LEU A 294 13.50 -10.13 -11.42
CA LEU A 294 13.46 -9.31 -12.64
C LEU A 294 13.68 -10.09 -13.92
N SER A 295 14.57 -11.09 -13.89
CA SER A 295 14.83 -11.93 -15.06
C SER A 295 13.58 -12.67 -15.50
N ASP A 296 12.88 -13.32 -14.56
CA ASP A 296 11.67 -14.08 -14.85
C ASP A 296 10.53 -13.17 -15.32
N ILE A 297 10.36 -12.01 -14.69
CA ILE A 297 9.38 -10.99 -15.09
C ILE A 297 9.63 -10.53 -16.53
N VAL A 298 10.87 -10.13 -16.85
CA VAL A 298 11.21 -9.59 -18.18
C VAL A 298 11.12 -10.65 -19.29
N GLN A 299 11.35 -11.92 -18.96
CA GLN A 299 11.28 -13.03 -19.93
C GLN A 299 9.86 -13.56 -20.14
N SER A 300 9.03 -13.57 -19.09
CA SER A 300 7.77 -14.30 -19.09
C SER A 300 6.52 -13.41 -19.12
N CYS A 301 6.61 -12.17 -18.64
CA CYS A 301 5.47 -11.25 -18.64
C CYS A 301 5.28 -10.60 -20.02
N HIS A 302 4.06 -10.68 -20.53
CA HIS A 302 3.69 -10.16 -21.84
C HIS A 302 2.51 -9.21 -21.72
N CYS A 303 2.57 -8.11 -22.47
CA CYS A 303 1.49 -7.13 -22.52
C CYS A 303 0.42 -7.57 -23.54
N PRO A 304 -0.87 -7.65 -23.15
CA PRO A 304 -1.96 -7.88 -24.09
C PRO A 304 -2.04 -6.79 -25.17
N ALA A 305 -1.87 -5.53 -24.76
CA ALA A 305 -1.75 -4.37 -25.62
C ALA A 305 -0.72 -3.39 -25.05
N LYS A 306 -0.25 -2.46 -25.89
CA LYS A 306 0.76 -1.46 -25.46
C LYS A 306 0.24 -0.57 -24.32
N ASP A 307 -1.05 -0.28 -24.34
CA ASP A 307 -1.80 0.58 -23.44
C ASP A 307 -2.61 -0.17 -22.38
N SER A 308 -2.36 -1.47 -22.19
CA SER A 308 -2.92 -2.20 -21.05
C SER A 308 -2.45 -1.59 -19.72
N PRO A 309 -3.28 -1.65 -18.65
CA PRO A 309 -2.88 -1.23 -17.30
C PRO A 309 -1.68 -2.07 -16.86
N ASP A 310 -0.55 -1.40 -16.67
CA ASP A 310 0.74 -2.06 -16.46
C ASP A 310 0.83 -2.76 -15.12
N ASP A 311 0.31 -2.14 -14.07
CA ASP A 311 0.24 -2.71 -12.72
C ASP A 311 -0.61 -3.99 -12.66
N MET A 312 -1.81 -3.98 -13.25
CA MET A 312 -2.69 -5.16 -13.29
C MET A 312 -2.10 -6.29 -14.12
N VAL A 313 -1.45 -5.99 -15.26
CA VAL A 313 -0.76 -7.01 -16.08
C VAL A 313 0.43 -7.57 -15.32
N LEU A 314 1.20 -6.74 -14.61
CA LEU A 314 2.28 -7.18 -13.74
C LEU A 314 1.73 -8.12 -12.66
N GLY A 315 0.69 -7.74 -11.92
CA GLY A 315 0.12 -8.59 -10.87
C GLY A 315 -0.39 -9.95 -11.38
N MET A 316 -1.04 -9.97 -12.54
CA MET A 316 -1.46 -11.22 -13.19
C MET A 316 -0.26 -12.12 -13.50
N CYS A 317 0.83 -11.54 -14.02
CA CYS A 317 2.05 -12.28 -14.32
C CYS A 317 2.81 -12.74 -13.08
N LEU A 318 2.92 -11.91 -12.04
CA LEU A 318 3.54 -12.30 -10.76
C LEU A 318 2.81 -13.52 -10.18
N SER A 319 1.47 -13.50 -10.23
CA SER A 319 0.63 -14.63 -9.82
C SER A 319 0.92 -15.90 -10.62
N SER A 320 1.05 -15.80 -11.96
CA SER A 320 1.35 -16.98 -12.79
C SER A 320 2.76 -17.52 -12.61
N LEU A 321 3.72 -16.66 -12.26
CA LEU A 321 5.11 -17.04 -11.95
C LEU A 321 5.29 -17.53 -10.51
N GLY A 322 4.29 -17.36 -9.64
CA GLY A 322 4.42 -17.66 -8.21
C GLY A 322 5.36 -16.70 -7.46
N ILE A 323 5.62 -15.52 -8.02
CA ILE A 323 6.45 -14.50 -7.38
C ILE A 323 5.62 -13.79 -6.29
N PRO A 324 6.07 -13.78 -5.02
CA PRO A 324 5.33 -13.14 -3.95
C PRO A 324 5.20 -11.63 -4.15
N LEU A 325 3.97 -11.13 -4.06
CA LEU A 325 3.68 -9.71 -3.88
C LEU A 325 3.44 -9.42 -2.39
N ILE A 326 4.41 -8.79 -1.75
CA ILE A 326 4.37 -8.39 -0.36
C ILE A 326 3.71 -7.01 -0.26
N HIS A 327 2.56 -6.97 0.41
CA HIS A 327 1.90 -5.71 0.72
C HIS A 327 2.64 -4.97 1.83
N SER A 328 3.01 -3.72 1.56
CA SER A 328 3.37 -2.77 2.59
C SER A 328 2.35 -1.63 2.61
N PRO A 329 1.69 -1.37 3.76
CA PRO A 329 0.70 -0.29 3.88
C PRO A 329 1.36 1.11 3.92
N LEU A 330 2.69 1.16 3.92
CA LEU A 330 3.44 2.42 3.87
C LEU A 330 3.50 3.03 2.46
N PHE A 331 3.18 2.25 1.42
CA PHE A 331 3.03 2.74 0.06
C PHE A 331 1.58 3.21 -0.18
N HIS A 332 1.39 4.29 -0.91
CA HIS A 332 0.05 4.88 -1.13
C HIS A 332 -0.16 5.35 -2.58
N GLN A 333 -1.12 4.72 -3.27
CA GLN A 333 -1.59 5.07 -4.62
C GLN A 333 -2.35 6.39 -4.67
N ALA A 334 -2.80 6.92 -3.52
CA ALA A 334 -3.60 8.13 -3.43
C ALA A 334 -2.92 9.23 -2.59
N ARG A 335 -3.53 10.42 -2.56
CA ARG A 335 -2.96 11.61 -1.91
C ARG A 335 -3.14 11.46 -0.41
N PRO A 336 -2.37 12.17 0.43
CA PRO A 336 -2.56 12.10 1.88
C PRO A 336 -4.01 12.38 2.33
N ALA A 337 -4.73 13.27 1.63
CA ALA A 337 -6.10 13.62 1.97
C ALA A 337 -7.14 12.51 1.65
N ASP A 338 -6.77 11.55 0.80
CA ASP A 338 -7.63 10.42 0.42
C ASP A 338 -7.63 9.32 1.50
N TYR A 339 -6.78 9.41 2.53
CA TYR A 339 -6.69 8.45 3.64
C TYR A 339 -7.14 9.07 4.97
N ALA A 340 -7.68 8.26 5.88
CA ALA A 340 -8.01 8.71 7.23
C ALA A 340 -6.77 9.23 7.98
N GLU A 341 -6.94 10.34 8.70
CA GLU A 341 -5.85 10.93 9.49
C GLU A 341 -5.27 9.94 10.51
N SER A 342 -6.12 9.15 11.16
CA SER A 342 -5.67 8.13 12.11
C SER A 342 -4.89 7.00 11.47
N TYR A 343 -5.13 6.69 10.20
CA TYR A 343 -4.34 5.71 9.45
C TYR A 343 -2.93 6.28 9.20
N LEU A 344 -2.82 7.49 8.67
CA LEU A 344 -1.53 8.12 8.40
C LEU A 344 -0.75 8.53 9.66
N GLN A 345 -1.40 8.67 10.82
CA GLN A 345 -0.73 9.00 12.08
C GLN A 345 -0.04 7.80 12.74
N VAL A 346 -0.49 6.58 12.46
CA VAL A 346 0.07 5.36 13.07
C VAL A 346 1.10 4.69 12.19
N GLU A 347 1.14 5.09 10.92
CA GLU A 347 2.10 4.61 9.94
C GLU A 347 3.10 5.72 9.63
N LYS A 348 4.28 5.33 9.12
CA LYS A 348 5.25 6.26 8.56
C LYS A 348 5.27 6.05 7.05
N PRO A 349 4.51 6.84 6.27
CA PRO A 349 4.43 6.67 4.84
C PRO A 349 5.81 6.63 4.18
N ILE A 350 5.92 5.86 3.11
CA ILE A 350 7.06 5.78 2.19
C ILE A 350 6.71 6.48 0.88
N SER A 351 5.46 6.42 0.45
CA SER A 351 5.04 7.08 -0.78
C SER A 351 3.65 7.69 -0.69
N PHE A 352 3.39 8.64 -1.59
CA PHE A 352 2.06 9.15 -1.94
C PHE A 352 1.98 9.41 -3.45
N HIS A 353 0.76 9.40 -3.99
CA HIS A 353 0.48 9.71 -5.40
C HIS A 353 -0.91 10.34 -5.55
N LYS A 354 -1.19 11.36 -6.34
CA LYS A 354 -0.41 12.05 -7.36
C LYS A 354 -0.48 13.56 -7.16
N HIS A 355 0.21 14.30 -8.01
CA HIS A 355 0.20 15.78 -8.09
C HIS A 355 -1.16 16.35 -8.57
N TRP A 356 -2.28 15.90 -8.01
CA TRP A 356 -3.62 16.34 -8.37
C TRP A 356 -4.28 17.09 -7.21
N ASN A 357 -4.62 18.36 -7.45
CA ASN A 357 -5.21 19.25 -6.44
C ASN A 357 -4.41 19.33 -5.14
N ILE A 358 -3.08 19.21 -5.24
CA ILE A 358 -2.13 19.36 -4.13
C ILE A 358 -0.88 20.10 -4.63
N ASP A 359 -0.17 20.75 -3.72
CA ASP A 359 1.23 21.14 -3.95
C ASP A 359 2.15 19.99 -3.51
N PRO A 360 2.84 19.32 -4.46
CA PRO A 360 3.69 18.18 -4.13
C PRO A 360 4.90 18.56 -3.28
N LEU A 361 5.38 19.82 -3.35
CA LEU A 361 6.49 20.27 -2.51
C LEU A 361 6.06 20.39 -1.04
N THR A 362 4.88 20.97 -0.79
CA THR A 362 4.29 21.01 0.56
C THR A 362 4.08 19.59 1.10
N VAL A 363 3.63 18.64 0.28
CA VAL A 363 3.48 17.23 0.70
C VAL A 363 4.84 16.61 1.04
N TYR A 364 5.85 16.78 0.18
CA TYR A 364 7.19 16.26 0.44
C TYR A 364 7.80 16.84 1.73
N GLN A 365 7.73 18.16 1.90
CA GLN A 365 8.22 18.85 3.09
C GLN A 365 7.56 18.34 4.37
N LYS A 366 6.24 18.17 4.35
CA LYS A 366 5.47 17.72 5.50
C LYS A 366 5.78 16.28 5.89
N TRP A 367 5.94 15.38 4.91
CA TRP A 367 5.92 13.94 5.16
C TRP A 367 7.31 13.29 5.13
N PHE A 368 8.26 13.83 4.37
CA PHE A 368 9.51 13.12 4.04
C PHE A 368 10.78 13.93 4.32
N ALA A 369 10.78 15.25 4.05
CA ALA A 369 11.98 16.08 4.10
C ALA A 369 12.75 16.00 5.43
N ASP A 370 12.07 15.94 6.57
CA ASP A 370 12.72 15.83 7.88
C ASP A 370 13.51 14.54 8.07
N THR A 371 13.08 13.44 7.45
CA THR A 371 13.78 12.14 7.55
C THR A 371 14.93 12.10 6.57
N ASP A 372 14.67 12.52 5.34
CA ASP A 372 15.65 12.51 4.25
C ASP A 372 16.78 13.54 4.50
N SER A 373 16.50 14.68 5.15
CA SER A 373 17.52 15.70 5.49
C SER A 373 18.37 15.37 6.73
N LYS A 374 17.93 14.47 7.62
CA LYS A 374 18.53 14.32 8.97
C LYS A 374 19.91 13.65 8.99
N LEU A 375 20.38 13.09 7.89
CA LEU A 375 21.71 12.46 7.80
C LEU A 375 22.79 13.35 7.17
N VAL A 376 22.48 14.56 6.71
CA VAL A 376 23.51 15.52 6.23
C VAL A 376 24.30 16.14 7.39
N HIS A 377 23.82 16.04 8.63
CA HIS A 377 24.41 16.71 9.81
C HIS A 377 25.01 15.79 10.87
N THR A 378 25.15 14.48 10.61
CA THR A 378 25.79 13.55 11.57
C THR A 378 27.26 13.25 11.27
N GLU A 379 27.84 13.87 10.23
CA GLU A 379 29.29 13.89 9.99
C GLU A 379 29.81 15.34 9.96
N LEU A 380 29.98 15.94 11.14
CA LEU A 380 30.90 17.06 11.38
C LEU A 380 31.53 16.95 12.77
#